data_AF-A0A5N6QXZ0-F1
#
_entry.id   AF-A0A5N6QXZ0-F1
#
_cell.length_a   1.000
_cell.length_b   1.000
_cell.length_c   1.000
_cell.angle_alpha   90.00
_cell.angle_beta   90.00
_cell.angle_gamma   90.00
#
_symmetry.space_group_name_H-M   'P 1'
#
loop_
_entity.id
_entity.type
_entity.pdbx_description
1 polymer ?
#
loop_
_entity_poly.entity_id
_entity_poly.type
_entity_poly.pdbx_seq_one_letter_code
_entity_poly.pdbx_strand_id
1 'polypeptide(L)'
;MKLRNIFKSFQVDLVGGYYDEGDNVKFNFPMAFSTTMLAWSVLKLGKFMGSDLSHAPDAIRWATDYFLKATSIPGPVFAQVGEPYGGHQCWERP
;
A
#
# COMPACT_ATOMS: atom_id res chain seq x y z
N MET A 1 14.76 14.36 11.23
CA MET A 1 15.02 13.38 12.33
C MET A 1 13.81 13.12 13.26
N LYS A 2 12.63 13.74 13.08
CA LYS A 2 11.47 13.61 14.01
C LYS A 2 10.47 12.49 13.68
N LEU A 3 10.45 11.99 12.44
CA LEU A 3 9.50 10.96 11.97
C LEU A 3 9.90 9.51 12.36
N ARG A 4 11.20 9.24 12.56
CA ARG A 4 11.70 7.88 12.92
C ARG A 4 11.23 7.39 14.30
N ASN A 5 10.80 8.28 15.20
CA ASN A 5 10.42 7.92 16.57
C ASN A 5 8.94 7.52 16.75
N ILE A 6 8.06 7.88 15.82
CA ILE A 6 6.61 7.60 15.95
C ILE A 6 6.30 6.13 15.60
N PHE A 7 6.92 5.58 14.55
CA PHE A 7 6.75 4.16 14.21
C PHE A 7 7.26 3.23 15.31
N LYS A 8 8.32 3.64 16.03
CA LYS A 8 8.88 2.87 17.15
C LYS A 8 7.99 2.91 18.40
N SER A 9 7.14 3.92 18.57
CA SER A 9 6.25 4.03 19.75
C SER A 9 4.97 3.21 19.62
N PHE A 10 4.49 2.95 18.40
CA PHE A 10 3.25 2.20 18.17
C PHE A 10 3.46 0.69 18.00
N GLN A 11 4.68 0.20 17.81
CA GLN A 11 4.99 -1.23 17.60
C GLN A 11 4.10 -1.91 16.54
N VAL A 12 3.86 -1.24 15.40
CA VAL A 12 3.05 -1.78 14.30
C VAL A 12 3.95 -2.31 13.19
N ASP A 13 3.67 -3.54 12.72
CA ASP A 13 4.25 -4.06 11.49
C ASP A 13 3.55 -3.43 10.28
N LEU A 14 4.29 -2.69 9.45
CA LEU A 14 3.79 -2.06 8.23
C LEU A 14 4.45 -2.61 6.96
N VAL A 15 5.01 -3.82 7.02
CA VAL A 15 5.53 -4.55 5.84
C VAL A 15 4.38 -5.01 4.93
N GLY A 16 4.58 -4.91 3.61
CA GLY A 16 3.60 -5.25 2.55
C GLY A 16 3.15 -4.02 1.77
N GLY A 17 2.07 -4.15 0.97
CA GLY A 17 1.54 -3.06 0.16
C GLY A 17 2.45 -2.68 -1.03
N TYR A 18 2.07 -1.65 -1.77
CA TYR A 18 2.77 -1.21 -2.98
C TYR A 18 3.55 0.09 -2.76
N TYR A 19 4.68 0.23 -3.45
CA TYR A 19 5.24 1.56 -3.68
C TYR A 19 4.34 2.32 -4.65
N ASP A 20 4.28 3.64 -4.49
CA ASP A 20 3.31 4.46 -5.20
C ASP A 20 3.67 4.63 -6.68
N GLU A 21 4.93 4.97 -6.96
CA GLU A 21 5.42 5.19 -8.32
C GLU A 21 6.86 4.64 -8.49
N GLY A 22 7.80 5.47 -8.98
CA GLY A 22 9.21 5.12 -9.12
C GLY A 22 10.05 5.37 -7.86
N ASP A 23 9.41 5.75 -6.76
CA ASP A 23 10.04 5.89 -5.45
C ASP A 23 9.82 4.63 -4.59
N ASN A 24 10.38 4.65 -3.39
CA ASN A 24 10.19 3.59 -2.40
C ASN A 24 9.25 4.04 -1.27
N VAL A 25 8.28 4.93 -1.58
CA VAL A 25 7.32 5.48 -0.62
C VAL A 25 5.97 4.81 -0.80
N LYS A 26 5.28 4.59 0.32
CA LYS A 26 3.92 4.07 0.35
C LYS A 26 2.97 5.21 0.68
N PHE A 27 2.27 5.72 -0.32
CA PHE A 27 1.18 6.67 -0.14
C PHE A 27 -0.16 5.91 -0.10
N ASN A 28 -0.83 5.87 1.06
CA ASN A 28 -1.99 5.00 1.22
C ASN A 28 -3.23 5.48 0.46
N PHE A 29 -3.37 6.78 0.23
CA PHE A 29 -4.52 7.31 -0.51
C PHE A 29 -4.56 6.83 -1.97
N PRO A 30 -3.52 7.05 -2.80
CA PRO A 30 -3.47 6.50 -4.15
C PRO A 30 -3.47 4.97 -4.16
N MET A 31 -2.80 4.29 -3.21
CA MET A 31 -2.85 2.84 -3.09
C MET A 31 -4.29 2.32 -2.85
N ALA A 32 -5.03 2.96 -1.94
CA ALA A 32 -6.42 2.58 -1.63
C ALA A 32 -7.35 2.83 -2.82
N PHE A 33 -7.15 3.94 -3.52
CA PHE A 33 -7.85 4.24 -4.77
C PHE A 33 -7.61 3.16 -5.82
N SER A 34 -6.34 2.85 -6.13
CA SER A 34 -5.96 1.84 -7.12
C SER A 34 -6.48 0.45 -6.76
N THR A 35 -6.40 0.07 -5.49
CA THR A 35 -6.94 -1.22 -4.98
C THR A 35 -8.46 -1.29 -5.12
N THR A 36 -9.17 -0.21 -4.80
CA THR A 36 -10.63 -0.12 -4.94
C THR A 36 -11.04 -0.23 -6.40
N MET A 37 -10.31 0.44 -7.31
CA MET A 37 -10.57 0.39 -8.74
C MET A 37 -10.30 -0.99 -9.33
N LEU A 38 -9.23 -1.67 -8.91
CA LEU A 38 -8.96 -3.04 -9.31
C LEU A 38 -10.06 -3.99 -8.82
N ALA A 39 -10.44 -3.91 -7.54
CA ALA A 39 -11.51 -4.75 -6.98
C ALA A 39 -12.85 -4.52 -7.70
N TRP A 40 -13.21 -3.26 -7.95
CA TRP A 40 -14.44 -2.94 -8.68
C TRP A 40 -14.37 -3.43 -10.13
N SER A 41 -13.22 -3.32 -10.79
CA SER A 41 -13.01 -3.84 -12.15
C SER A 41 -13.15 -5.37 -12.20
N VAL A 42 -12.60 -6.10 -11.22
CA VAL A 42 -12.79 -7.55 -11.13
C VAL A 42 -14.28 -7.90 -10.99
N LEU A 43 -15.02 -7.19 -10.13
CA LEU A 43 -16.44 -7.42 -9.93
C LEU A 43 -17.29 -7.14 -11.17
N LYS A 44 -16.95 -6.13 -11.99
CA LYS A 44 -17.76 -5.73 -13.15
C LYS A 44 -17.31 -6.33 -14.47
N LEU A 45 -16.00 -6.52 -14.62
CA LEU A 45 -15.35 -6.86 -15.88
C LEU A 45 -14.60 -8.19 -15.80
N GLY A 46 -14.63 -8.91 -14.68
CA GLY A 46 -13.88 -10.15 -14.47
C GLY A 46 -14.04 -11.20 -15.57
N LYS A 47 -15.24 -11.32 -16.16
CA LYS A 47 -15.50 -12.24 -17.29
C LYS A 47 -14.66 -11.94 -18.56
N PHE A 48 -14.13 -10.73 -18.69
CA PHE A 48 -13.29 -10.29 -19.81
C PHE A 48 -11.79 -10.40 -19.50
N MET A 49 -11.41 -10.75 -18.27
CA MET A 49 -10.00 -10.77 -17.83
C MET A 49 -9.25 -12.07 -18.18
N GLY A 50 -9.95 -13.09 -18.71
CA GLY A 50 -9.31 -14.34 -19.14
C GLY A 50 -8.53 -15.03 -18.01
N SER A 51 -7.31 -15.48 -18.30
CA SER A 51 -6.42 -16.12 -17.31
C SER A 51 -5.93 -15.15 -16.22
N ASP A 52 -5.88 -13.85 -16.49
CA ASP A 52 -5.40 -12.85 -15.52
C ASP A 52 -6.38 -12.60 -14.37
N LEU A 53 -7.63 -13.05 -14.50
CA LEU A 53 -8.60 -13.01 -13.40
C LEU A 53 -8.06 -13.74 -12.15
N SER A 54 -7.25 -14.78 -12.33
CA SER A 54 -6.67 -15.53 -11.22
C SER A 54 -5.62 -14.73 -10.44
N HIS A 55 -4.93 -13.79 -11.07
CA HIS A 55 -3.90 -12.94 -10.45
C HIS A 55 -4.48 -11.73 -9.73
N ALA A 56 -5.64 -11.23 -10.17
CA ALA A 56 -6.22 -10.00 -9.62
C ALA A 56 -6.58 -10.10 -8.12
N PRO A 57 -7.12 -11.22 -7.59
CA PRO A 57 -7.31 -11.41 -6.16
C PRO A 57 -6.02 -11.32 -5.36
N ASP A 58 -4.90 -11.84 -5.86
CA ASP A 58 -3.61 -11.77 -5.16
C ASP A 58 -3.10 -10.33 -5.06
N ALA A 59 -3.24 -9.56 -6.14
CA ALA A 59 -2.88 -8.13 -6.16
C ALA A 59 -3.75 -7.31 -5.18
N ILE A 60 -5.07 -7.55 -5.17
CA ILE A 60 -5.99 -6.91 -4.22
C ILE A 60 -5.60 -7.30 -2.80
N ARG A 61 -5.35 -8.59 -2.55
CA ARG A 61 -4.98 -9.12 -1.24
C ARG A 61 -3.70 -8.50 -0.70
N TRP A 62 -2.69 -8.31 -1.55
CA TRP A 62 -1.42 -7.69 -1.15
C TRP A 62 -1.60 -6.28 -0.57
N ALA A 63 -2.48 -5.48 -1.17
CA ALA A 63 -2.81 -4.15 -0.67
C ALA A 63 -3.73 -4.21 0.57
N THR A 64 -4.77 -5.05 0.58
CA THR A 64 -5.70 -5.12 1.70
C THR A 64 -5.08 -5.70 2.97
N ASP A 65 -4.19 -6.70 2.85
CA ASP A 65 -3.44 -7.23 4.00
C ASP A 65 -2.57 -6.13 4.63
N TYR A 66 -2.01 -5.22 3.81
CA TYR A 66 -1.32 -4.04 4.33
C TYR A 66 -2.27 -3.03 4.99
N PHE A 67 -3.47 -2.77 4.43
CA PHE A 67 -4.42 -1.85 5.06
C PHE A 67 -4.91 -2.36 6.42
N LEU A 68 -5.13 -3.67 6.57
CA LEU A 68 -5.45 -4.28 7.87
C LEU A 68 -4.37 -3.99 8.92
N LYS A 69 -3.09 -4.01 8.51
CA LYS A 69 -1.97 -3.61 9.38
C LYS A 69 -1.98 -2.12 9.68
N ALA A 70 -2.20 -1.28 8.67
CA ALA A 70 -2.25 0.18 8.78
C ALA A 70 -3.44 0.70 9.63
N THR A 71 -4.42 -0.15 9.91
CA THR A 71 -5.56 0.15 10.80
C THR A 71 -5.65 -0.81 11.99
N SER A 72 -4.56 -1.50 12.33
CA SER A 72 -4.55 -2.52 13.40
C SER A 72 -4.75 -1.94 14.81
N ILE A 73 -4.49 -0.64 15.00
CA ILE A 73 -4.73 0.07 16.25
C ILE A 73 -6.04 0.87 16.12
N PRO A 74 -7.01 0.69 17.04
CA PRO A 74 -8.25 1.47 17.03
C PRO A 74 -7.99 2.97 17.20
N GLY A 75 -8.48 3.79 16.27
CA GLY A 75 -8.38 5.26 16.31
C GLY A 75 -7.45 5.85 15.25
N PRO A 76 -6.12 5.61 15.32
CA PRO A 76 -5.19 6.11 14.31
C PRO A 76 -5.22 5.27 13.03
N VAL A 77 -4.92 5.92 11.92
CA VAL A 77 -4.67 5.27 10.63
C VAL A 77 -3.28 5.67 10.16
N PHE A 78 -2.43 4.70 9.87
CA PHE A 78 -1.16 4.99 9.22
C PHE A 78 -1.44 5.30 7.75
N ALA A 79 -1.10 6.51 7.31
CA ALA A 79 -1.42 6.99 5.96
C ALA A 79 -0.21 6.99 5.01
N GLN A 80 1.01 6.90 5.54
CA GLN A 80 2.24 6.95 4.76
C GLN A 80 3.37 6.18 5.44
N VAL A 81 4.20 5.50 4.66
CA VAL A 81 5.47 4.92 5.09
C VAL A 81 6.56 5.34 4.12
N GLY A 82 7.63 5.94 4.65
CA GLY A 82 8.70 6.55 3.85
C GLY A 82 8.71 8.08 3.97
N GLU A 83 9.86 8.68 3.70
CA GLU A 83 10.06 10.13 3.70
C GLU A 83 10.34 10.55 2.25
N PRO A 84 9.45 11.36 1.62
CA PRO A 84 9.48 11.57 0.19
C PRO A 84 10.68 12.41 -0.26
N TYR A 85 11.02 13.48 0.46
CA TYR A 85 12.09 14.37 0.03
C TYR A 85 13.47 13.70 0.01
N GLY A 86 13.79 12.92 1.05
CA GLY A 86 15.01 12.14 1.13
C GLY A 86 14.98 10.90 0.24
N GLY A 87 13.82 10.26 0.08
CA GLY A 87 13.63 9.12 -0.82
C GLY A 87 13.84 9.51 -2.29
N HIS A 88 13.28 10.64 -2.73
CA HIS A 88 13.40 11.13 -4.11
C HIS A 88 14.81 11.63 -4.47
N GLN A 89 15.66 11.87 -3.47
CA GLN A 89 17.06 12.24 -3.68
C GLN A 89 17.99 11.03 -3.84
N CYS A 90 17.49 9.80 -3.64
CA CYS A 90 18.26 8.58 -3.78
C CYS A 90 17.70 7.71 -4.92
N TRP A 91 18.56 7.23 -5.80
CA TRP A 91 18.19 6.23 -6.80
C TRP A 91 18.79 4.89 -6.42
N GLU A 92 17.98 4.02 -5.84
CA GLU A 92 18.40 2.74 -5.32
C GLU A 92 17.33 1.67 -5.52
N ARG A 93 17.76 0.41 -5.50
CA ARG A 93 16.81 -0.70 -5.46
C ARG A 93 16.13 -0.71 -4.08
N PRO A 94 14.78 -0.82 -4.01
CA PRO A 94 14.08 -1.03 -2.75
C PRO A 94 14.50 -2.31 -2.02
#